data_AF-A0A3N5Y293-F1
#
_entry.id   AF-A0A3N5Y293-F1
#
_cell.length_a   1.000
_cell.length_b   1.000
_cell.length_c   1.000
_cell.angle_alpha   90.00
_cell.angle_beta   90.00
_cell.angle_gamma   90.00
#
_symmetry.space_group_name_H-M   'P 1'
#
loop_
_entity.id
_entity.type
_entity.pdbx_description
1 polymer ?
#
loop_
_entity_poly.entity_id
_entity_poly.type
_entity_poly.pdbx_seq_one_letter_code
_entity_poly.pdbx_strand_id
1 'polypeptide(L)'
;MTRTRVALGMAIVALVATLQLAAVTRLKSADGQFWDIQDTSPWAQDSGGIATGGGANPFNGFGYLKLQVRRPDGAILVRNRYLTGFGLAHDGAERFDSITPVLQGGVVVARALYAPGDTNYLRYFDSYTNVTGEDRVVEVAWGGAAGAFEDG
;
A
#
# COMPACT_ATOMS: atom_id res chain seq x y z
N MET A 1 31.27 -16.92 31.20
CA MET A 1 29.87 -16.80 30.72
C MET A 1 29.38 -15.36 30.52
N THR A 2 30.03 -14.33 31.07
CA THR A 2 29.59 -12.93 30.99
C THR A 2 29.86 -12.27 29.63
N ARG A 3 31.00 -12.56 28.99
CA ARG A 3 31.37 -11.98 27.67
C ARG A 3 30.46 -12.40 26.51
N THR A 4 29.99 -13.66 26.51
CA THR A 4 29.10 -14.20 25.47
C THR A 4 27.70 -13.57 25.53
N ARG A 5 27.19 -13.27 26.74
CA ARG A 5 25.90 -12.60 26.92
C ARG A 5 25.93 -11.13 26.48
N VAL A 6 27.06 -10.44 26.69
CA VAL A 6 27.26 -9.06 26.23
C VAL A 6 27.37 -8.99 24.71
N ALA A 7 28.09 -9.92 24.08
CA ALA A 7 28.21 -9.99 22.62
C ALA A 7 26.87 -10.31 21.93
N LEU A 8 26.08 -11.23 22.49
CA LEU A 8 24.74 -11.55 21.97
C LEU A 8 23.77 -10.35 22.13
N GLY A 9 23.85 -9.64 23.26
CA GLY A 9 23.05 -8.44 23.51
C GLY A 9 23.36 -7.30 22.53
N MET A 10 24.63 -7.05 22.22
CA MET A 10 25.01 -6.04 21.23
C MET A 10 24.61 -6.42 19.81
N ALA A 11 24.67 -7.70 19.44
CA ALA A 11 24.22 -8.17 18.12
C ALA A 11 22.71 -7.98 17.93
N ILE A 12 21.91 -8.20 18.98
CA ILE A 12 20.45 -7.97 18.95
C ILE A 12 20.15 -6.47 18.86
N VAL A 13 20.85 -5.61 19.60
CA VAL A 13 20.67 -4.15 19.51
C VAL A 13 21.05 -3.61 18.13
N ALA A 14 22.12 -4.12 17.52
CA ALA A 14 22.52 -3.74 16.16
C ALA A 14 21.50 -4.20 15.10
N LEU A 15 20.87 -5.37 15.28
CA LEU A 15 19.84 -5.89 14.37
C LEU A 15 18.52 -5.10 14.48
N VAL A 16 18.17 -4.63 15.68
CA VAL A 16 16.99 -3.77 15.89
C VAL A 16 17.23 -2.37 15.32
N ALA A 17 18.47 -1.87 15.33
CA ALA A 17 18.82 -0.55 14.80
C ALA A 17 18.69 -0.43 13.26
N THR A 18 18.63 -1.55 12.54
CA THR A 18 18.39 -1.55 11.07
C THR A 18 16.91 -1.64 10.70
N LEU A 19 16.00 -1.78 11.67
CA LEU A 19 14.58 -1.75 11.37
C LEU A 19 14.21 -0.35 10.89
N GLN A 20 13.73 -0.23 9.66
CA GLN A 20 13.18 1.02 9.14
C GLN A 20 11.91 1.36 9.93
N LEU A 21 12.05 2.20 10.94
CA LEU A 21 10.97 2.70 11.80
C LEU A 21 10.14 3.81 11.13
N ALA A 22 10.32 4.06 9.84
CA ALA A 22 9.59 5.08 9.11
C ALA A 22 8.16 4.59 8.84
N ALA A 23 7.16 5.48 8.94
CA ALA A 23 5.78 5.17 8.58
C ALA A 23 5.54 5.01 7.07
N VAL A 24 6.59 5.21 6.26
CA VAL A 24 6.57 5.15 4.80
C VAL A 24 7.94 4.74 4.27
N THR A 25 7.96 4.09 3.10
CA THR A 25 9.16 3.96 2.27
C THR A 25 9.24 5.11 1.27
N ARG A 26 10.42 5.73 1.18
CA ARG A 26 10.68 6.85 0.27
C ARG A 26 11.41 6.40 -0.98
N LEU A 27 10.78 6.56 -2.12
CA LEU A 27 11.43 6.39 -3.42
C LEU A 27 11.71 7.73 -4.08
N LYS A 28 12.89 7.90 -4.66
CA LYS A 28 13.26 9.11 -5.39
C LYS A 28 12.48 9.22 -6.70
N SER A 29 12.32 10.45 -7.18
CA SER A 29 11.81 10.78 -8.51
C SER A 29 12.83 11.69 -9.25
N ALA A 30 12.74 11.80 -10.57
CA ALA A 30 13.73 12.50 -11.39
C ALA A 30 13.79 14.01 -11.14
N ASP A 31 12.70 14.60 -10.63
CA ASP A 31 12.59 16.00 -10.23
C ASP A 31 13.27 16.31 -8.87
N GLY A 32 13.92 15.32 -8.25
CA GLY A 32 14.57 15.44 -6.95
C GLY A 32 13.62 15.36 -5.76
N GLN A 33 12.33 15.07 -5.99
CA GLN A 33 11.34 14.81 -4.96
C GLN A 33 11.29 13.32 -4.60
N PHE A 34 10.36 12.97 -3.72
CA PHE A 34 10.14 11.60 -3.26
C PHE A 34 8.67 11.22 -3.35
N TRP A 35 8.43 9.92 -3.54
CA TRP A 35 7.17 9.24 -3.28
C TRP A 35 7.24 8.66 -1.86
N ASP A 36 6.45 9.21 -0.93
CA ASP A 36 6.25 8.61 0.40
C ASP A 36 5.16 7.54 0.30
N ILE A 37 5.55 6.26 0.26
CA ILE A 37 4.65 5.11 0.07
C ILE A 37 4.36 4.42 1.41
N GLN A 38 3.08 4.23 1.75
CA GLN A 38 2.68 3.36 2.86
C GLN A 38 2.79 1.89 2.47
N ASP A 39 3.71 1.17 3.10
CA ASP A 39 3.96 -0.25 2.89
C ASP A 39 3.77 -1.05 4.19
N THR A 40 4.47 -2.17 4.35
CA THR A 40 4.38 -3.06 5.52
C THR A 40 5.13 -2.55 6.76
N SER A 41 5.61 -1.30 6.76
CA SER A 41 6.27 -0.76 7.95
C SER A 41 5.36 -0.83 9.20
N PRO A 42 5.92 -1.00 10.41
CA PRO A 42 5.11 -1.16 11.63
C PRO A 42 4.18 0.02 11.96
N TRP A 43 4.43 1.18 11.35
CA TRP A 43 3.68 2.41 11.57
C TRP A 43 2.90 2.85 10.32
N ALA A 44 3.00 2.08 9.23
CA ALA A 44 2.26 2.29 7.99
C ALA A 44 0.93 1.53 8.01
N GLN A 45 0.01 1.91 7.12
CA GLN A 45 -1.27 1.22 6.96
C GLN A 45 -1.21 0.07 5.94
N ASP A 46 -0.06 -0.18 5.32
CA ASP A 46 0.09 -1.21 4.27
C ASP A 46 -0.98 -1.10 3.17
N SER A 47 -1.20 0.14 2.72
CA SER A 47 -2.24 0.51 1.77
C SER A 47 -1.68 0.72 0.36
N GLY A 48 -0.37 0.94 0.22
CA GLY A 48 0.26 1.45 -0.99
C GLY A 48 -0.05 2.92 -1.25
N GLY A 49 -0.67 3.63 -0.31
CA GLY A 49 -1.00 5.03 -0.51
C GLY A 49 0.24 5.90 -0.59
N ILE A 50 0.19 6.92 -1.44
CA ILE A 50 1.23 7.95 -1.55
C ILE A 50 0.74 9.28 -1.01
N ALA A 51 1.59 10.00 -0.26
CA ALA A 51 1.28 11.35 0.22
C ALA A 51 1.88 12.45 -0.67
N THR A 52 3.05 12.17 -1.23
CA THR A 52 3.91 13.14 -1.92
C THR A 52 4.33 12.60 -3.28
N GLY A 53 4.65 13.51 -4.20
CA GLY A 53 5.42 13.22 -5.41
C GLY A 53 5.05 14.07 -6.62
N GLY A 54 5.97 14.19 -7.57
CA GLY A 54 5.88 15.14 -8.70
C GLY A 54 5.88 16.61 -8.27
N GLY A 55 6.50 16.95 -7.14
CA GLY A 55 6.55 18.33 -6.60
C GLY A 55 5.30 18.82 -5.87
N ALA A 56 4.37 17.93 -5.51
CA ALA A 56 3.11 18.30 -4.85
C ALA A 56 2.69 17.34 -3.73
N ASN A 57 1.64 17.74 -3.00
CA ASN A 57 0.83 16.90 -2.11
C ASN A 57 -0.53 16.61 -2.78
N PRO A 58 -0.56 15.80 -3.85
CA PRO A 58 -1.73 15.69 -4.75
C PRO A 58 -3.00 15.18 -4.06
N PHE A 59 -2.89 14.60 -2.86
CA PHE A 59 -3.98 13.92 -2.17
C PHE A 59 -4.39 14.59 -0.85
N ASN A 60 -3.78 15.72 -0.47
CA ASN A 60 -3.99 16.39 0.82
C ASN A 60 -3.94 15.39 2.00
N GLY A 61 -2.85 14.63 2.05
CA GLY A 61 -2.73 13.39 2.82
C GLY A 61 -2.29 12.25 1.91
N PHE A 62 -2.58 11.01 2.28
CA PHE A 62 -2.30 9.83 1.44
C PHE A 62 -3.47 9.52 0.50
N GLY A 63 -3.18 9.11 -0.73
CA GLY A 63 -4.15 8.55 -1.65
C GLY A 63 -4.44 7.08 -1.34
N TYR A 64 -5.70 6.68 -1.20
CA TYR A 64 -6.10 5.32 -0.85
C TYR A 64 -6.98 4.69 -1.94
N LEU A 65 -7.03 3.35 -1.94
CA LEU A 65 -7.95 2.57 -2.75
C LEU A 65 -9.20 2.24 -1.94
N LYS A 66 -10.37 2.54 -2.47
CA LYS A 66 -11.66 2.14 -1.91
C LYS A 66 -12.33 1.12 -2.83
N LEU A 67 -13.01 0.15 -2.21
CA LEU A 67 -13.75 -0.89 -2.90
C LEU A 67 -15.21 -0.91 -2.46
N GLN A 68 -16.12 -1.02 -3.43
CA GLN A 68 -17.49 -1.43 -3.23
C GLN A 68 -17.79 -2.65 -4.10
N VAL A 69 -18.46 -3.64 -3.50
CA VAL A 69 -18.84 -4.88 -4.18
C VAL A 69 -20.33 -5.10 -4.01
N ARG A 70 -21.02 -5.32 -5.11
CA ARG A 70 -22.46 -5.62 -5.15
C ARG A 70 -22.71 -6.91 -5.92
N ARG A 71 -23.83 -7.56 -5.62
CA ARG A 71 -24.44 -8.55 -6.52
C ARG A 71 -25.18 -7.85 -7.67
N PRO A 72 -25.46 -8.54 -8.78
CA PRO A 72 -26.23 -7.97 -9.89
C PRO A 72 -27.63 -7.51 -9.51
N ASP A 73 -28.24 -8.10 -8.48
CA ASP A 73 -29.54 -7.69 -7.92
C ASP A 73 -29.49 -6.38 -7.11
N GLY A 74 -28.30 -5.77 -6.98
CA GLY A 74 -28.07 -4.54 -6.23
C GLY A 74 -27.73 -4.75 -4.75
N ALA A 75 -27.74 -5.99 -4.24
CA ALA A 75 -27.37 -6.25 -2.85
C ALA A 75 -25.89 -5.88 -2.60
N ILE A 76 -25.65 -5.03 -1.61
CA ILE A 76 -24.31 -4.54 -1.26
C ILE A 76 -23.61 -5.55 -0.35
N LEU A 77 -22.47 -6.08 -0.80
CA LEU A 77 -21.63 -7.01 -0.06
C LEU A 77 -20.51 -6.29 0.69
N VAL A 78 -19.95 -5.23 0.07
CA VAL A 78 -18.91 -4.38 0.62
C VAL A 78 -19.26 -2.95 0.27
N ARG A 79 -19.25 -2.04 1.23
CA ARG A 79 -19.56 -0.62 1.04
C ARG A 79 -18.34 0.24 1.37
N ASN A 80 -17.87 1.03 0.40
CA ASN A 80 -16.85 2.08 0.56
C ASN A 80 -15.64 1.69 1.43
N ARG A 81 -15.11 0.47 1.25
CA ARG A 81 -14.05 -0.04 2.12
C ARG A 81 -12.69 0.43 1.62
N TYR A 82 -11.97 1.18 2.46
CA TYR A 82 -10.53 1.41 2.27
C TYR A 82 -9.78 0.07 2.33
N LEU A 83 -8.91 -0.18 1.35
CA LEU A 83 -8.10 -1.38 1.30
C LEU A 83 -6.73 -1.14 1.91
N THR A 84 -6.37 -2.01 2.86
CA THR A 84 -5.13 -2.02 3.64
C THR A 84 -4.74 -3.47 3.90
N GLY A 85 -3.47 -3.73 4.23
CA GLY A 85 -2.99 -5.07 4.55
C GLY A 85 -2.61 -5.90 3.33
N PHE A 86 -2.14 -5.25 2.25
CA PHE A 86 -1.71 -5.92 1.02
C PHE A 86 -0.43 -6.77 1.18
N GLY A 87 0.29 -6.62 2.28
CA GLY A 87 1.61 -7.17 2.46
C GLY A 87 2.55 -6.65 1.38
N LEU A 88 2.62 -5.34 1.14
CA LEU A 88 3.50 -4.78 0.12
C LEU A 88 4.96 -5.07 0.45
N ALA A 89 5.56 -5.96 -0.35
CA ALA A 89 6.97 -6.27 -0.30
C ALA A 89 7.71 -5.37 -1.29
N HIS A 90 8.64 -4.56 -0.78
CA HIS A 90 9.56 -3.78 -1.59
C HIS A 90 10.69 -4.68 -2.11
N ASP A 91 11.04 -4.56 -3.38
CA ASP A 91 12.16 -5.28 -3.99
C ASP A 91 13.54 -4.69 -3.63
N GLY A 92 13.57 -3.61 -2.84
CA GLY A 92 14.78 -2.86 -2.51
C GLY A 92 15.18 -1.83 -3.55
N ALA A 93 14.40 -1.69 -4.64
CA ALA A 93 14.62 -0.77 -5.73
C ALA A 93 13.35 0.05 -6.02
N GLU A 94 12.61 -0.29 -7.07
CA GLU A 94 11.55 0.56 -7.64
C GLU A 94 10.15 -0.05 -7.52
N ARG A 95 10.05 -1.29 -7.04
CA ARG A 95 8.82 -2.09 -7.14
C ARG A 95 8.31 -2.55 -5.79
N PHE A 96 6.99 -2.50 -5.64
CA PHE A 96 6.27 -3.15 -4.55
C PHE A 96 5.26 -4.12 -5.14
N ASP A 97 5.14 -5.29 -4.52
CA ASP A 97 4.11 -6.27 -4.86
C ASP A 97 3.42 -6.77 -3.60
N SER A 98 2.10 -6.96 -3.67
CA SER A 98 1.33 -7.57 -2.60
C SER A 98 1.70 -9.04 -2.45
N ILE A 99 2.20 -9.44 -1.28
CA ILE A 99 2.37 -10.86 -0.93
C ILE A 99 1.17 -11.41 -0.16
N THR A 100 0.27 -10.52 0.30
CA THR A 100 -0.99 -10.87 0.96
C THR A 100 -2.14 -10.16 0.26
N PRO A 101 -2.60 -10.63 -0.91
CA PRO A 101 -3.77 -10.06 -1.59
C PRO A 101 -4.99 -9.99 -0.66
N VAL A 102 -5.74 -8.90 -0.74
CA VAL A 102 -6.84 -8.60 0.18
C VAL A 102 -8.15 -9.20 -0.34
N LEU A 103 -8.85 -9.99 0.47
CA LEU A 103 -10.15 -10.57 0.11
C LEU A 103 -11.30 -9.74 0.68
N GLN A 104 -12.20 -9.24 -0.18
CA GLN A 104 -13.39 -8.48 0.21
C GLN A 104 -14.57 -8.85 -0.70
N GLY A 105 -15.74 -9.17 -0.13
CA GLY A 105 -16.96 -9.42 -0.91
C GLY A 105 -16.87 -10.57 -1.94
N GLY A 106 -15.93 -11.50 -1.75
CA GLY A 106 -15.63 -12.55 -2.73
C GLY A 106 -14.70 -12.14 -3.88
N VAL A 107 -14.08 -10.96 -3.78
CA VAL A 107 -13.07 -10.46 -4.73
C VAL A 107 -11.72 -10.42 -4.03
N VAL A 108 -10.73 -11.09 -4.59
CA VAL A 108 -9.32 -10.97 -4.20
C VAL A 108 -8.73 -9.79 -4.95
N VAL A 109 -8.14 -8.85 -4.21
CA VAL A 109 -7.48 -7.66 -4.74
C VAL A 109 -5.99 -7.76 -4.49
N ALA A 110 -5.19 -7.76 -5.55
CA ALA A 110 -3.73 -7.65 -5.46
C ALA A 110 -3.28 -6.29 -5.98
N ARG A 111 -2.17 -5.79 -5.46
CA ARG A 111 -1.64 -4.47 -5.76
C ARG A 111 -0.15 -4.54 -6.04
N ALA A 112 0.27 -3.85 -7.07
CA ALA A 112 1.68 -3.56 -7.34
C ALA A 112 1.89 -2.07 -7.57
N LEU A 113 3.05 -1.57 -7.16
CA LEU A 113 3.50 -0.22 -7.42
C LEU A 113 4.83 -0.27 -8.16
N TYR A 114 5.03 0.66 -9.08
CA TYR A 114 6.31 0.87 -9.75
C TYR A 114 6.63 2.37 -9.80
N ALA A 115 7.70 2.77 -9.13
CA ALA A 115 8.19 4.16 -9.09
C ALA A 115 9.65 4.21 -9.56
N PRO A 116 9.87 4.35 -10.88
CA PRO A 116 11.20 4.45 -11.42
C PRO A 116 11.88 5.77 -11.02
N GLY A 117 13.11 5.67 -10.54
CA GLY A 117 13.84 6.81 -9.96
C GLY A 117 14.24 7.88 -10.97
N ASP A 118 14.24 7.53 -12.25
CA ASP A 118 14.57 8.39 -13.39
C ASP A 118 13.34 8.99 -14.10
N THR A 119 12.15 8.83 -13.51
CA THR A 119 10.91 9.44 -14.00
C THR A 119 10.20 10.30 -12.96
N ASN A 120 9.21 11.07 -13.43
CA ASN A 120 8.31 11.89 -12.59
C ASN A 120 6.92 11.27 -12.41
N TYR A 121 6.81 9.94 -12.56
CA TYR A 121 5.57 9.23 -12.33
C TYR A 121 5.77 8.02 -11.42
N LEU A 122 4.68 7.60 -10.79
CA LEU A 122 4.52 6.28 -10.20
C LEU A 122 3.32 5.62 -10.88
N ARG A 123 3.37 4.30 -11.02
CA ARG A 123 2.28 3.49 -11.55
C ARG A 123 1.71 2.57 -10.48
N TYR A 124 0.39 2.59 -10.33
CA TYR A 124 -0.37 1.54 -9.68
C TYR A 124 -0.78 0.46 -10.68
N PHE A 125 -0.77 -0.79 -10.26
CA PHE A 125 -1.39 -1.90 -10.97
C PHE A 125 -2.18 -2.73 -9.97
N ASP A 126 -3.51 -2.62 -10.04
CA ASP A 126 -4.42 -3.37 -9.18
C ASP A 126 -5.13 -4.45 -10.00
N SER A 127 -5.21 -5.67 -9.47
CA SER A 127 -5.97 -6.76 -10.08
C SER A 127 -7.13 -7.18 -9.17
N TYR A 128 -8.25 -7.54 -9.79
CA TYR A 128 -9.49 -7.89 -9.11
C TYR A 128 -9.96 -9.25 -9.61
N THR A 129 -9.90 -10.26 -8.75
CA THR A 129 -10.25 -11.63 -9.10
C THR A 129 -11.51 -12.04 -8.33
N ASN A 130 -12.60 -12.28 -9.04
CA ASN A 130 -13.78 -12.91 -8.46
C ASN A 130 -13.46 -14.39 -8.16
N VAL A 131 -13.46 -14.76 -6.88
CA VAL A 131 -13.19 -16.14 -6.43
C VAL A 131 -14.48 -16.89 -6.08
N THR A 132 -15.63 -16.35 -6.47
CA THR A 132 -16.93 -16.97 -6.26
C THR A 132 -17.47 -17.60 -7.54
N GLY A 133 -18.49 -18.44 -7.42
CA GLY A 133 -19.25 -18.97 -8.55
C GLY A 133 -20.38 -18.06 -9.05
N GLU A 134 -20.45 -16.82 -8.57
CA GLU A 134 -21.52 -15.86 -8.86
C GLU A 134 -20.94 -14.55 -9.40
N ASP A 135 -21.73 -13.82 -10.20
CA ASP A 135 -21.33 -12.51 -10.70
C ASP A 135 -21.18 -11.47 -9.57
N ARG A 136 -20.24 -10.54 -9.78
CA ARG A 136 -19.94 -9.43 -8.87
C ARG A 136 -19.81 -8.13 -9.68
N VAL A 137 -20.50 -7.09 -9.22
CA VAL A 137 -20.29 -5.72 -9.67
C VAL A 137 -19.25 -5.11 -8.75
N VAL A 138 -18.10 -4.73 -9.31
CA VAL A 138 -16.97 -4.16 -8.57
C VAL A 138 -16.82 -2.69 -8.94
N GLU A 139 -16.90 -1.83 -7.94
CA GLU A 139 -16.68 -0.40 -8.06
C GLU A 139 -15.44 -0.01 -7.28
N VAL A 140 -14.64 0.86 -7.87
CA VAL A 140 -13.34 1.25 -7.36
C VAL A 140 -13.23 2.76 -7.40
N ALA A 141 -12.73 3.33 -6.31
CA ALA A 141 -12.33 4.73 -6.24
C ALA A 141 -10.91 4.84 -5.73
N TRP A 142 -10.17 5.82 -6.24
CA TRP A 142 -8.79 6.06 -5.86
C TRP A 142 -8.54 7.56 -5.65
N GLY A 143 -7.86 7.90 -4.57
CA GLY A 143 -7.49 9.28 -4.25
C GLY A 143 -7.39 9.53 -2.75
N GLY A 144 -7.05 10.77 -2.37
CA GLY A 144 -6.91 11.18 -0.97
C GLY A 144 -8.22 11.60 -0.32
N ALA A 145 -8.20 12.76 0.35
CA ALA A 145 -9.42 13.38 0.89
C ALA A 145 -10.52 13.59 -0.19
N ALA A 146 -10.14 13.59 -1.48
CA ALA A 146 -11.02 13.70 -2.64
C ALA A 146 -11.22 12.37 -3.42
N GLY A 147 -10.70 11.25 -2.92
CA GLY A 147 -10.91 9.92 -3.52
C GLY A 147 -12.32 9.42 -3.24
N ALA A 148 -13.32 10.02 -3.87
CA ALA A 148 -14.71 9.82 -3.51
C ALA A 148 -15.23 8.43 -3.90
N PHE A 149 -16.04 7.83 -3.03
CA PHE A 149 -17.31 7.29 -3.54
C PHE A 149 -18.46 8.29 -3.36
N GLU A 150 -18.26 9.32 -2.52
CA GLU A 150 -18.95 10.63 -2.54
C GLU A 150 -18.23 11.62 -1.56
N ASP A 151 -17.39 11.12 -0.62
CA ASP A 151 -16.20 11.74 0.05
C ASP A 151 -16.04 11.49 1.58
N GLY A 152 -16.11 10.24 2.05
CA GLY A 152 -15.72 9.90 3.44
C GLY A 152 -16.28 8.60 3.97
#